data_AF-A0A7V8VB99-F1
#
_entry.id   AF-A0A7V8VB99-F1
#
_cell.length_a   1.000
_cell.length_b   1.000
_cell.length_c   1.000
_cell.angle_alpha   90.00
_cell.angle_beta   90.00
_cell.angle_gamma   90.00
#
_symmetry.space_group_name_H-M   'P 1'
#
loop_
_entity.id
_entity.type
_entity.pdbx_description
1 polymer ?
#
loop_
_entity_poly.entity_id
_entity_poly.type
_entity_poly.pdbx_seq_one_letter_code
_entity_poly.pdbx_strand_id
1 'polypeptide(L)' 'MVERRIELNRRYRRKKKMKKLKAKLQTATGAEREKILYKIRRLSPFWKEPPAQA' A
#
# COMPACT_ATOMS: atom_id res chain seq x y z
N MET A 1 -23.00 -7.83 -14.16
CA MET A 1 -22.84 -8.27 -12.74
C MET A 1 -21.50 -8.99 -12.45
N VAL A 2 -20.85 -9.63 -13.43
CA VAL A 2 -19.53 -10.28 -13.25
C VAL A 2 -18.37 -9.28 -13.33
N GLU A 3 -18.39 -8.33 -14.27
CA GLU A 3 -17.35 -7.30 -14.40
C GLU A 3 -17.21 -6.44 -13.14
N ARG A 4 -18.35 -6.06 -12.55
CA ARG A 4 -18.39 -5.35 -11.26
C ARG A 4 -17.75 -6.18 -10.14
N ARG A 5 -17.98 -7.50 -10.10
CA ARG A 5 -17.36 -8.39 -9.11
C ARG A 5 -15.85 -8.48 -9.31
N ILE A 6 -15.37 -8.59 -10.55
CA ILE A 6 -13.95 -8.60 -10.90
C ILE A 6 -13.29 -7.27 -10.50
N GLU A 7 -13.93 -6.15 -10.82
CA GLU A 7 -13.48 -4.80 -10.46
C GLU A 7 -13.37 -4.64 -8.93
N LEU A 8 -14.41 -5.04 -8.19
CA LEU A 8 -14.41 -5.01 -6.73
C LEU A 8 -13.31 -5.89 -6.14
N ASN A 9 -13.11 -7.10 -6.67
CA ASN A 9 -12.04 -8.00 -6.25
C ASN A 9 -10.66 -7.37 -6.47
N ARG A 10 -10.43 -6.71 -7.63
CA ARG A 10 -9.18 -5.96 -7.90
C ARG A 10 -8.99 -4.82 -6.90
N ARG A 11 -10.06 -4.07 -6.61
CA ARG A 11 -10.05 -2.98 -5.62
C ARG A 11 -9.72 -3.48 -4.21
N TYR A 12 -10.37 -4.55 -3.76
CA TYR A 12 -10.12 -5.14 -2.45
C TYR A 12 -8.73 -5.75 -2.34
N ARG A 13 -8.23 -6.40 -3.40
CA ARG A 13 -6.85 -6.89 -3.45
C ARG A 13 -5.84 -5.75 -3.33
N ARG A 14 -6.07 -4.62 -4.03
CA ARG A 14 -5.22 -3.42 -3.91
C ARG A 14 -5.28 -2.85 -2.50
N LYS A 15 -6.47 -2.74 -1.89
CA LYS A 15 -6.66 -2.27 -0.50
C LYS A 15 -5.93 -3.18 0.50
N LYS A 16 -6.07 -4.50 0.39
CA LYS A 16 -5.40 -5.49 1.25
C LYS A 16 -3.87 -5.39 1.11
N LYS A 17 -3.35 -5.26 -0.11
CA LYS A 17 -1.92 -5.08 -0.36
C LYS A 17 -1.39 -3.79 0.24
N MET A 18 -2.11 -2.68 0.09
CA MET A 18 -1.75 -1.40 0.69
C MET A 18 -1.70 -1.49 2.22
N LYS A 19 -2.70 -2.10 2.86
CA LYS A 19 -2.71 -2.32 4.32
C LYS A 19 -1.47 -3.12 4.77
N LYS A 20 -1.13 -4.20 4.06
CA LYS A 20 0.06 -5.01 4.38
C LYS A 20 1.37 -4.22 4.25
N LEU A 21 1.50 -3.39 3.20
CA LEU A 21 2.71 -2.58 3.01
C LEU A 21 2.85 -1.51 4.08
N LYS A 22 1.76 -0.83 4.45
CA LYS A 22 1.76 0.15 5.55
C LYS A 22 2.14 -0.47 6.89
N ALA A 23 1.58 -1.64 7.21
CA ALA A 23 1.95 -2.37 8.43
C ALA A 23 3.44 -2.73 8.45
N LYS A 24 4.00 -3.18 7.32
CA LYS A 24 5.44 -3.43 7.20
C LYS A 24 6.28 -2.15 7.32
N LEU A 25 5.77 -1.02 6.82
CA LEU A 25 6.49 0.25 6.88
C LEU A 25 6.73 0.73 8.32
N GLN A 26 5.84 0.37 9.26
CA GLN A 26 5.96 0.75 10.67
C GLN A 26 7.22 0.19 11.33
N THR A 27 7.63 -1.02 10.96
CA THR A 27 8.78 -1.70 11.58
C THR A 27 10.00 -1.77 10.67
N ALA A 28 9.86 -1.44 9.39
CA ALA A 28 10.95 -1.53 8.42
C ALA A 28 11.95 -0.37 8.56
N THR A 29 13.24 -0.71 8.49
CA THR A 29 14.37 0.21 8.55
C THR A 29 15.28 0.05 7.33
N GLY A 30 16.10 1.06 7.05
CA GLY A 30 17.09 1.06 5.97
C GLY A 30 16.54 0.65 4.60
N ALA A 31 17.23 -0.25 3.91
CA ALA A 31 16.91 -0.68 2.55
C ALA A 31 15.55 -1.39 2.41
N GLU A 32 15.03 -2.03 3.47
CA GLU A 32 13.69 -2.64 3.41
C GLU A 32 12.60 -1.57 3.36
N ARG A 33 12.76 -0.50 4.15
CA ARG A 33 11.85 0.63 4.18
C ARG A 33 11.71 1.26 2.79
N GLU A 34 12.83 1.49 2.10
CA GLU A 34 12.84 2.04 0.74
C GLU A 34 12.11 1.14 -0.27
N LYS A 35 12.35 -0.18 -0.20
CA LYS A 35 11.65 -1.17 -1.05
C LYS A 35 10.14 -1.15 -0.80
N ILE A 36 9.71 -0.96 0.44
CA ILE A 36 8.28 -0.85 0.79
C ILE A 36 7.71 0.47 0.26
N LEU A 37 8.40 1.59 0.46
CA LEU A 37 7.99 2.91 -0.05
C LEU A 37 7.86 2.90 -1.58
N TYR A 38 8.81 2.29 -2.29
CA TYR A 38 8.73 2.12 -3.74
C TYR A 38 7.46 1.36 -4.16
N LYS A 39 7.14 0.26 -3.46
CA LYS A 39 5.91 -0.52 -3.73
C LYS A 39 4.64 0.28 -3.44
N ILE A 40 4.64 1.13 -2.41
CA ILE A 40 3.50 1.98 -2.07
C ILE A 40 3.30 3.06 -3.14
N ARG A 41 4.37 3.77 -3.53
CA ARG A 41 4.33 4.79 -4.60
C ARG A 41 3.84 4.20 -5.93
N ARG A 42 4.27 2.98 -6.27
CA ARG A 42 3.76 2.27 -7.45
C ARG A 42 2.27 1.91 -7.41
N LEU A 43 1.71 1.67 -6.22
CA LEU A 43 0.29 1.35 -6.05
C LEU A 43 -0.59 2.59 -5.93
N SER A 44 -0.05 3.66 -5.36
CA SER A 44 -0.71 4.94 -5.17
C SER A 44 0.33 6.05 -5.30
N PRO A 45 0.54 6.59 -6.52
CA PRO A 45 1.55 7.61 -6.79
C PRO A 45 1.40 8.86 -5.91
N PHE A 46 0.17 9.21 -5.58
CA PHE A 46 -0.16 10.38 -4.76
C PHE A 46 -0.19 10.09 -3.25
N TRP A 47 0.17 8.87 -2.82
CA TRP A 47 0.22 8.58 -1.40
C TRP A 47 1.46 9.23 -0.78
N LYS A 48 1.22 10.10 0.20
CA LYS A 48 2.25 10.66 1.06
C LYS A 48 2.24 9.92 2.40
N GLU A 49 3.42 9.70 2.95
CA GLU A 49 3.54 9.16 4.30
C GLU A 49 2.91 10.18 5.27
N PRO A 50 1.97 9.77 6.14
CA PRO A 50 1.46 10.67 7.17
C PRO A 50 2.63 11.08 8.07
N PRO A 51 2.66 12.33 8.58
CA PRO A 51 3.66 12.72 9.55
C PRO A 51 3.62 11.72 10.71
N ALA A 52 4.79 11.29 11.18
CA ALA A 52 4.86 10.48 12.40
C ALA A 52 4.20 11.31 13.50
N GLN A 53 2.99 10.93 13.92
CA GLN A 53 2.40 11.51 15.12
C GLN A 53 3.38 11.19 16.25
N ALA A 54 3.90 12.25 16.87
CA ALA A 54 4.85 12.22 17.98
C ALA A 54 4.29 11.43 19.18
#